data_AF-A4BNC3-F1
#
_entry.id   AF-A4BNC3-F1
#
_cell.length_a   1.000
_cell.length_b   1.000
_cell.length_c   1.000
_cell.angle_alpha   90.00
_cell.angle_beta   90.00
_cell.angle_gamma   90.00
#
_symmetry.space_group_name_H-M   'P 1'
#
loop_
_entity.id
_entity.type
_entity.pdbx_description
1 polymer ?
#
loop_
_entity_poly.entity_id
_entity_poly.type
_entity_poly.pdbx_seq_one_letter_code
_entity_poly.pdbx_strand_id
1 'polypeptide(L)' 'MFWLADTLALMGRQDEARELFERLLVIRNDVGLLAEEHDPRRQRLLGNFPQVFPHVGLINTAHNLGLERQGTALHRLPGR' A
#
# COMPACT_ATOMS: atom_id res chain seq x y z
N MET A 1 3.32 2.91 -7.17
CA MET A 1 2.00 2.31 -7.47
C MET A 1 1.75 1.19 -6.48
N PHE A 2 0.55 1.10 -5.87
CA PHE A 2 0.25 0.17 -4.77
C PHE A 2 0.40 -1.31 -5.16
N TRP A 3 0.07 -1.68 -6.39
CA TRP A 3 0.24 -3.03 -6.93
C TRP A 3 1.67 -3.58 -6.87
N LEU A 4 2.68 -2.71 -6.93
CA LEU A 4 4.08 -3.12 -6.76
C LEU A 4 4.36 -3.50 -5.29
N ALA A 5 3.83 -2.74 -4.33
CA ALA A 5 3.92 -3.09 -2.92
C ALA A 5 3.15 -4.38 -2.61
N ASP A 6 1.99 -4.59 -3.25
CA ASP A 6 1.25 -5.86 -3.16
C ASP A 6 2.07 -7.05 -3.66
N THR A 7 2.71 -6.89 -4.81
CA THR A 7 3.56 -7.93 -5.40
C THR A 7 4.74 -8.27 -4.51
N LEU A 8 5.40 -7.25 -3.91
CA LEU A 8 6.47 -7.46 -2.94
C LEU A 8 5.98 -8.22 -1.70
N ALA A 9 4.79 -7.89 -1.21
CA ALA A 9 4.17 -8.59 -0.09
C ALA A 9 3.88 -10.06 -0.45
N LEU A 10 3.36 -10.34 -1.64
CA LEU A 10 3.10 -11.71 -2.11
C LEU A 10 4.39 -12.51 -2.36
N MET A 11 5.50 -11.84 -2.67
CA MET A 11 6.83 -12.45 -2.78
C MET A 11 7.53 -12.69 -1.42
N GLY A 12 6.88 -12.37 -0.30
CA GLY A 12 7.46 -12.49 1.03
C GLY A 12 8.44 -11.37 1.41
N ARG A 13 8.61 -10.36 0.55
CA ARG A 13 9.51 -9.19 0.77
C ARG A 13 8.78 -8.11 1.57
N GLN A 14 8.40 -8.43 2.79
CA GLN A 14 7.47 -7.62 3.60
C GLN A 14 8.00 -6.23 3.96
N ASP A 15 9.28 -6.13 4.31
CA ASP A 15 9.88 -4.85 4.72
C ASP A 15 9.93 -3.87 3.55
N GLU A 16 10.32 -4.35 2.36
CA GLU A 16 10.33 -3.55 1.13
C GLU A 16 8.93 -3.18 0.67
N ALA A 17 7.97 -4.11 0.81
CA ALA A 17 6.56 -3.84 0.53
C ALA A 17 6.03 -2.72 1.43
N ARG A 18 6.39 -2.73 2.73
CA ARG A 18 5.95 -1.76 3.71
C ARG A 18 6.58 -0.39 3.48
N GLU A 19 7.89 -0.33 3.25
CA GLU A 19 8.58 0.92 2.94
C GLU A 19 7.98 1.58 1.68
N LEU A 20 7.75 0.78 0.63
CA LEU A 20 7.12 1.29 -0.59
C LEU A 20 5.67 1.73 -0.34
N PHE A 21 4.90 0.95 0.42
CA PHE A 21 3.52 1.29 0.76
C PHE A 21 3.44 2.63 1.50
N GLU A 22 4.24 2.82 2.55
CA GLU A 22 4.29 4.06 3.34
C GLU A 22 4.67 5.27 2.49
N ARG A 23 5.65 5.12 1.59
CA ARG A 23 6.02 6.19 0.65
C ARG A 23 4.87 6.56 -0.30
N LEU A 24 4.07 5.59 -0.72
CA LEU A 24 2.91 5.83 -1.59
C LEU A 24 1.73 6.46 -0.85
N LEU A 25 1.60 6.23 0.47
CA LEU A 25 0.56 6.86 1.29
C LEU A 25 0.68 8.39 1.36
N VAL A 26 1.90 8.93 1.24
CA VAL A 26 2.18 10.37 1.27
C VAL A 26 1.68 11.09 0.02
N ILE A 27 1.44 10.37 -1.08
CA ILE A 27 0.98 10.93 -2.36
C ILE A 27 -0.51 11.33 -2.34
N ARG A 28 -1.28 10.79 -1.39
CA ARG A 28 -2.70 11.10 -1.25
C ARG A 28 -2.89 12.56 -0.87
N ASN A 29 -4.00 13.15 -1.30
CA ASN A 29 -4.36 14.48 -0.82
C ASN A 29 -4.79 14.44 0.66
N ASP A 30 -5.13 15.61 1.19
CA ASP A 30 -5.58 15.84 2.57
C ASP A 30 -6.80 15.01 2.99
N VAL A 31 -7.66 14.63 2.05
CA VAL A 31 -8.82 13.73 2.29
C VAL A 31 -8.56 12.27 1.92
N GLY A 32 -7.32 11.90 1.60
CA GLY A 32 -6.91 10.51 1.37
C GLY A 32 -7.14 9.98 -0.05
N LEU A 33 -7.49 10.85 -1.01
CA LEU A 33 -7.82 10.50 -2.39
C LEU A 33 -6.61 10.56 -3.33
N LEU A 34 -6.66 9.73 -4.37
CA LEU A 34 -5.65 9.62 -5.42
C LEU A 34 -6.23 9.98 -6.79
N ALA A 35 -5.42 10.63 -7.63
CA ALA A 35 -5.68 10.76 -9.05
C ALA A 35 -5.02 9.64 -9.84
N GLU A 36 -5.32 9.60 -11.14
CA GLU A 36 -4.79 8.64 -12.10
C GLU A 36 -3.27 8.66 -12.24
N GLU A 37 -2.69 9.84 -12.26
CA GLU A 37 -1.27 10.03 -12.36
C GLU A 37 -0.74 10.87 -11.19
N HIS A 38 0.52 10.65 -10.85
CA HIS A 38 1.25 11.50 -9.92
C HIS A 38 2.51 11.99 -10.63
N ASP A 39 2.69 13.31 -10.72
CA ASP A 39 3.92 13.93 -11.22
C ASP A 39 4.96 13.91 -10.09
N PRO A 40 5.99 13.05 -10.14
CA PRO A 40 6.99 12.95 -9.07
C PRO A 40 7.92 14.16 -9.01
N ARG A 41 8.02 14.96 -10.08
CA ARG A 41 8.87 16.17 -10.10
C ARG A 41 8.16 17.37 -9.50
N ARG A 42 6.85 17.47 -9.69
CA ARG A 42 6.02 18.57 -9.17
C ARG A 42 5.18 18.19 -7.96
N GLN A 43 5.24 16.93 -7.52
CA GLN A 43 4.49 16.36 -6.39
C GLN A 43 2.99 16.69 -6.46
N ARG A 44 2.40 16.54 -7.65
CA ARG A 44 0.97 16.83 -7.86
C ARG A 44 0.26 15.65 -8.48
N LEU A 45 -1.00 15.49 -8.09
CA LEU A 45 -1.95 14.60 -8.71
C LEU A 45 -2.35 15.14 -10.09
N LEU A 46 -2.35 14.29 -11.10
CA LEU A 46 -2.66 14.60 -12.50
C LEU A 46 -3.75 13.65 -13.01
N GLY A 47 -4.49 14.11 -14.02
CA GLY A 47 -5.54 13.32 -14.65
C GLY A 47 -6.86 13.32 -13.87
N ASN A 48 -7.67 12.30 -14.10
CA ASN A 48 -8.99 12.21 -13.48
C ASN A 48 -8.90 12.07 -11.97
N PHE A 49 -9.75 12.83 -11.27
CA PHE A 49 -9.77 12.88 -9.82
C PHE A 49 -11.22 12.89 -9.30
N PRO A 50 -11.59 12.01 -8.35
CA PRO A 50 -10.83 10.85 -7.87
C PRO A 50 -10.88 9.65 -8.85
N GLN A 51 -9.80 8.88 -8.97
CA GLN A 51 -9.78 7.66 -9.79
C GLN A 51 -9.88 6.40 -8.92
N VAL A 52 -10.74 5.45 -9.27
CA VAL A 52 -11.00 4.24 -8.46
C VAL A 52 -9.83 3.24 -8.47
N PHE A 53 -9.10 3.10 -9.57
CA PHE A 53 -8.07 2.05 -9.73
C PHE A 53 -6.91 2.10 -8.70
N PRO A 54 -6.33 3.27 -8.37
CA PRO A 54 -5.31 3.39 -7.31
C PRO A 54 -5.83 2.98 -5.94
N HIS A 55 -7.12 3.23 -5.67
CA HIS A 55 -7.75 2.90 -4.38
C HIS A 55 -7.96 1.39 -4.24
N VAL A 56 -8.27 0.66 -5.31
CA VAL A 56 -8.33 -0.82 -5.28
C VAL A 56 -6.97 -1.40 -4.92
N GLY A 57 -5.90 -0.89 -5.53
CA GLY A 57 -4.53 -1.29 -5.19
C GLY A 57 -4.19 -1.00 -3.73
N LEU A 58 -4.54 0.20 -3.24
CA LEU A 58 -4.34 0.58 -1.83
C LEU A 58 -5.01 -0.39 -0.85
N ILE A 59 -6.29 -0.70 -1.06
CA ILE A 59 -7.08 -1.58 -0.17
C ILE A 59 -6.49 -2.99 -0.14
N ASN A 60 -6.20 -3.56 -1.31
CA ASN A 60 -5.66 -4.92 -1.42
C ASN A 60 -4.30 -5.04 -0.74
N THR A 61 -3.39 -4.09 -1.00
CA THR A 61 -2.06 -4.09 -0.36
C THR A 61 -2.16 -3.91 1.15
N ALA A 62 -3.03 -3.00 1.63
CA ALA A 62 -3.24 -2.80 3.06
C ALA A 62 -3.77 -4.06 3.74
N HIS A 63 -4.71 -4.76 3.10
CA HIS A 63 -5.26 -6.02 3.59
C HIS A 63 -4.18 -7.11 3.68
N ASN A 64 -3.37 -7.28 2.63
CA ASN A 64 -2.32 -8.30 2.59
C ASN A 64 -1.20 -8.04 3.62
N LEU A 65 -0.77 -6.78 3.78
CA LEU A 65 0.17 -6.39 4.83
C LEU A 65 -0.43 -6.51 6.24
N GLY A 66 -1.75 -6.38 6.38
CA GLY A 66 -2.48 -6.51 7.65
C GLY A 66 -2.68 -7.96 8.10
N LEU A 67 -3.00 -8.86 7.17
CA LEU A 67 -3.14 -10.30 7.44
C LEU A 67 -1.82 -10.92 7.91
N GLU A 68 -0.67 -10.48 7.38
CA GLU A 68 0.64 -10.94 7.85
C GLU A 68 0.85 -10.62 9.33
N ARG A 69 0.47 -9.40 9.78
CA ARG A 69 0.56 -9.04 11.21
C ARG A 69 -0.25 -9.99 12.09
N GLN A 70 -1.38 -10.48 11.59
CA GLN A 70 -2.22 -11.45 12.32
C GLN A 70 -1.63 -12.86 12.30
N GLY A 71 -1.03 -13.30 11.19
CA GLY A 71 -0.32 -14.58 11.10
C GLY A 71 0.91 -14.66 12.00
N THR A 72 1.71 -13.60 12.06
CA THR A 72 2.90 -13.49 12.93
C THR A 72 2.51 -13.35 14.41
N ALA A 73 1.36 -12.76 14.72
CA ALA A 73 0.82 -12.72 16.08
C ALA A 73 0.30 -14.08 16.56
N LEU A 74 -0.28 -14.89 15.67
CA LEU A 74 -0.79 -16.23 16.01
C LEU A 74 0.33 -17.28 16.16
N HIS A 75 1.48 -17.10 15.50
CA HIS A 75 2.65 -17.99 15.65
C HIS A 75 3.50 -17.69 16.91
N ARG A 76 3.13 -16.70 17.75
CA ARG A 76 3.86 -16.34 18.99
C ARG A 76 3.23 -16.89 20.28
N LEU A 77 2.36 -17.89 20.21
CA LEU A 77 1.96 -18.59 21.44
C LEU A 77 3.09 -19.53 21.87
N PRO A 78 3.69 -19.36 23.07
CA PRO A 78 4.70 -20.28 23.56
C PRO A 78 4.04 -21.64 23.78
N GLY A 79 4.60 -22.66 23.13
CA GLY A 79 4.18 -24.04 23.30
C GLY A 79 4.12 -24.41 24.78
N ARG A 80 2.98 -24.98 25.18
CA ARG A 80 2.86 -25.80 26.38
C ARG A 80 3.27 -27.22 26.07
#